data_AF-A0A377FA97-F1
#
_entry.id   AF-A0A377FA97-F1
#
_cell.length_a   1.000
_cell.length_b   1.000
_cell.length_c   1.000
_cell.angle_alpha   90.00
_cell.angle_beta   90.00
_cell.angle_gamma   90.00
#
_symmetry.space_group_name_H-M   'P 1'
#
loop_
_entity.id
_entity.type
_entity.pdbx_description
1 polymer ?
#
loop_
_entity_poly.entity_id
_entity_poly.type
_entity_poly.pdbx_seq_one_letter_code
_entity_poly.pdbx_strand_id
1 'polypeptide(L)'
;MSSLIDELFGREVIPRVLAGNPVDRTIQINGDASGRYGLKRGERIRLRSHLIQGTSGAEEKAISITMRVIPTEIPDILSMNIEPDLLEAMVCKSGLGFVCGETGSGKSTLCSALYRYIMDNFPDAKIVTYEDPVEYILGNENDLLPPHQAEIGRDVVSFAAGLRSAVRRNPEIIGVGEIRETKPPTQRYRQATPGITA
;
A
#
# COMPACT_ATOMS: atom_id res chain seq x y z
N MET A 1 16.61 -6.86 21.48
CA MET A 1 16.16 -7.02 20.08
C MET A 1 14.63 -7.18 20.00
N SER A 2 14.01 -8.05 20.82
CA SER A 2 12.53 -8.18 20.91
C SER A 2 11.81 -6.84 21.08
N SER A 3 12.28 -5.99 21.99
CA SER A 3 11.60 -4.72 22.32
C SER A 3 11.44 -3.75 21.15
N LEU A 4 12.43 -3.68 20.23
CA LEU A 4 12.36 -2.80 19.06
C LEU A 4 11.42 -3.36 17.99
N ILE A 5 11.43 -4.67 17.76
CA ILE A 5 10.55 -5.31 16.78
C ILE A 5 9.10 -5.21 17.27
N ASP A 6 8.85 -5.46 18.55
CA ASP A 6 7.53 -5.32 19.17
C ASP A 6 7.01 -3.88 19.07
N GLU A 7 7.89 -2.89 19.22
CA GLU A 7 7.55 -1.47 19.07
C GLU A 7 7.24 -1.10 17.60
N LEU A 8 8.05 -1.56 16.66
CA LEU A 8 7.91 -1.18 15.24
C LEU A 8 6.78 -1.92 14.53
N PHE A 9 6.55 -3.19 14.89
CA PHE A 9 5.68 -4.09 14.13
C PHE A 9 4.46 -4.58 14.92
N GLY A 10 4.47 -4.44 16.24
CA GLY A 10 3.46 -5.01 17.12
C GLY A 10 3.87 -6.37 17.70
N ARG A 11 3.42 -6.65 18.92
CA ARG A 11 3.79 -7.85 19.71
C ARG A 11 3.29 -9.16 19.08
N GLU A 12 2.31 -9.08 18.19
CA GLU A 12 1.74 -10.23 17.50
C GLU A 12 2.59 -10.73 16.33
N VAL A 13 3.53 -9.91 15.83
CA VAL A 13 4.25 -10.20 14.59
C VAL A 13 5.29 -11.30 14.79
N ILE A 14 6.11 -11.23 15.84
CA ILE A 14 7.14 -12.25 16.08
C ILE A 14 6.52 -13.65 16.24
N PRO A 15 5.50 -13.87 17.10
CA PRO A 15 4.86 -15.18 17.22
C PRO A 15 4.29 -15.70 15.90
N ARG A 16 3.69 -14.81 15.09
CA ARG A 16 3.12 -15.17 13.78
C ARG A 16 4.19 -15.61 12.79
N VAL A 17 5.29 -14.87 12.69
CA VAL A 17 6.43 -15.19 11.83
C VAL A 17 7.06 -16.51 12.26
N LEU A 18 7.27 -16.71 13.57
CA LEU A 18 7.83 -17.95 14.12
C LEU A 18 6.90 -19.17 13.99
N ALA A 19 5.59 -18.94 13.79
CA ALA A 19 4.63 -19.98 13.43
C ALA A 19 4.62 -20.31 11.93
N GLY A 20 5.57 -19.77 11.16
CA GLY A 20 5.68 -20.02 9.72
C GLY A 20 4.74 -19.19 8.85
N ASN A 21 4.18 -18.10 9.38
CA ASN A 21 3.31 -17.20 8.64
C ASN A 21 4.07 -15.89 8.32
N PRO A 22 4.52 -15.68 7.07
CA PRO A 22 5.15 -14.42 6.68
C PRO A 22 4.24 -13.22 6.92
N VAL A 23 4.85 -12.06 7.14
CA VAL A 23 4.13 -10.81 7.41
C VAL A 23 4.68 -9.71 6.51
N ASP A 24 3.80 -9.15 5.69
CA ASP A 24 4.02 -7.88 4.99
C ASP A 24 3.35 -6.77 5.80
N ARG A 25 4.10 -5.71 6.11
CA ARG A 25 3.61 -4.53 6.86
C ARG A 25 4.26 -3.27 6.34
N THR A 26 3.48 -2.21 6.23
CA THR A 26 4.04 -0.86 6.15
C THR A 26 4.18 -0.29 7.56
N ILE A 27 5.37 0.22 7.88
CA ILE A 27 5.62 0.96 9.12
C ILE A 27 5.90 2.42 8.82
N GLN A 28 5.52 3.29 9.74
CA GLN A 28 5.88 4.71 9.71
C GLN A 28 6.69 5.04 10.95
N ILE A 29 7.89 5.57 10.73
CA ILE A 29 8.76 6.04 11.80
C ILE A 29 8.77 7.56 11.74
N ASN A 30 8.40 8.20 12.85
CA ASN A 30 8.40 9.65 12.98
C ASN A 30 9.65 10.08 13.76
N GLY A 31 10.25 11.18 13.35
CA GLY A 31 11.34 11.82 14.09
C GLY A 31 10.84 12.49 15.36
N ASP A 32 11.67 12.45 16.38
CA ASP A 32 11.40 13.00 17.70
C ASP A 32 12.55 13.92 18.16
N ALA A 33 12.35 14.61 19.28
CA ALA A 33 13.36 15.51 19.83
C ALA A 33 14.62 14.78 20.33
N SER A 34 14.54 13.45 20.52
CA SER A 34 15.67 12.63 20.95
C SER A 34 16.52 12.14 19.77
N GLY A 35 16.04 12.30 18.54
CA GLY A 35 16.72 11.82 17.33
C GLY A 35 16.87 10.30 17.31
N ARG A 36 15.96 9.57 17.98
CA ARG A 36 16.08 8.11 18.24
C ARG A 36 16.36 7.28 16.99
N TYR A 37 15.77 7.70 15.86
CA TYR A 37 15.88 7.03 14.57
C TYR A 37 16.70 7.83 13.55
N GLY A 38 17.47 8.84 14.00
CA GLY A 38 18.22 9.74 13.12
C GLY A 38 17.33 10.70 12.32
N LEU A 39 16.05 10.82 12.68
CA LEU A 39 15.07 11.71 12.06
C LEU A 39 14.81 12.91 12.98
N LYS A 40 14.78 14.12 12.41
CA LYS A 40 14.42 15.35 13.12
C LYS A 40 12.91 15.42 13.37
N ARG A 41 12.50 16.22 14.35
CA ARG A 41 11.08 16.48 14.62
C ARG A 41 10.38 16.99 13.35
N GLY A 42 9.32 16.30 12.93
CA GLY A 42 8.56 16.61 11.71
C GLY A 42 9.00 15.80 10.49
N GLU A 43 10.17 15.15 10.52
CA GLU A 43 10.57 14.18 9.50
C GLU A 43 9.86 12.85 9.74
N ARG A 44 9.47 12.18 8.66
CA ARG A 44 8.85 10.85 8.70
C ARG A 44 9.43 10.00 7.59
N ILE A 45 9.62 8.72 7.87
CA ILE A 45 9.97 7.72 6.85
C ILE A 45 8.95 6.59 6.91
N ARG A 46 8.51 6.15 5.74
CA ARG A 46 7.64 4.98 5.59
C ARG A 46 8.43 3.86 4.95
N LEU A 47 8.29 2.66 5.50
CA LEU A 47 9.08 1.50 5.13
C LEU A 47 8.14 0.33 4.88
N ARG A 48 8.23 -0.25 3.69
CA ARG A 48 7.63 -1.55 3.39
C ARG A 48 8.54 -2.60 4.00
N SER A 49 7.98 -3.42 4.89
CA SER A 49 8.72 -4.44 5.61
C SER A 49 8.13 -5.81 5.32
N HIS A 50 8.99 -6.75 4.97
CA HIS A 50 8.67 -8.16 4.80
C HIS A 50 9.41 -8.96 5.86
N LEU A 51 8.67 -9.70 6.68
CA LEU A 51 9.20 -10.55 7.75
C LEU A 51 8.89 -12.02 7.46
N ILE A 52 9.92 -12.87 7.56
CA ILE A 52 9.80 -14.31 7.33
C ILE A 52 10.77 -15.08 8.24
N GLN A 53 10.36 -16.25 8.71
CA GLN A 53 11.25 -17.17 9.41
C GLN A 53 12.08 -17.96 8.38
N GLY A 54 13.37 -18.11 8.66
CA GLY A 54 14.26 -18.99 7.91
C GLY A 54 15.41 -19.50 8.75
N THR A 55 16.25 -20.32 8.14
CA THR A 55 17.53 -20.74 8.73
C THR A 55 18.61 -19.74 8.29
N SER A 56 19.40 -19.24 9.24
CA SER A 56 20.51 -18.32 8.96
C SER A 56 21.73 -18.73 9.77
N GLY A 57 22.79 -19.16 9.08
CA GLY A 57 23.99 -19.68 9.74
C GLY A 57 23.67 -20.88 10.63
N ALA A 58 23.96 -20.76 11.93
CA ALA A 58 23.71 -21.79 12.93
C ALA A 58 22.31 -21.75 13.57
N GLU A 59 21.44 -20.81 13.18
CA GLU A 59 20.11 -20.66 13.77
C GLU A 59 19.01 -21.19 12.83
N GLU A 60 18.27 -22.20 13.26
CA GLU A 60 17.19 -22.82 12.47
C GLU A 60 15.92 -21.96 12.36
N LYS A 61 15.67 -21.08 13.34
CA LYS A 61 14.47 -20.22 13.45
C LYS A 61 14.82 -18.73 13.53
N ALA A 62 15.72 -18.30 12.65
CA ALA A 62 16.06 -16.88 12.52
C ALA A 62 14.90 -16.11 11.86
N ILE A 63 14.71 -14.86 12.28
CA ILE A 63 13.78 -13.93 11.63
C ILE A 63 14.57 -13.11 10.61
N SER A 64 14.16 -13.15 9.35
CA SER A 64 14.66 -12.28 8.30
C SER A 64 13.69 -11.13 8.08
N ILE A 65 14.24 -9.91 7.96
CA ILE A 65 13.48 -8.69 7.71
C ILE A 65 14.09 -7.99 6.50
N THR A 66 13.27 -7.74 5.47
CA THR A 66 13.63 -6.87 4.35
C THR A 66 12.83 -5.59 4.44
N MET A 67 13.50 -4.44 4.44
CA MET A 67 12.87 -3.12 4.53
C MET A 67 13.21 -2.30 3.29
N ARG A 68 12.19 -1.68 2.68
CA ARG A 68 12.34 -0.79 1.52
C ARG A 68 11.67 0.53 1.81
N VAL A 69 12.36 1.63 1.48
CA VAL A 69 11.79 2.97 1.63
C VAL A 69 10.62 3.12 0.67
N ILE A 70 9.52 3.64 1.21
CA ILE A 70 8.34 4.02 0.46
C ILE A 70 8.44 5.52 0.18
N PRO A 71 8.37 5.98 -1.07
CA PRO A 71 8.32 7.40 -1.40
C PRO A 71 7.15 8.08 -0.68
N THR A 72 7.41 9.24 -0.08
CA THR A 72 6.38 10.01 0.63
C THR A 72 5.65 11.00 -0.27
N GLU A 73 6.28 11.42 -1.35
CA GLU A 73 5.73 12.40 -2.29
C GLU A 73 5.05 11.68 -3.46
N ILE A 74 3.82 12.09 -3.72
CA ILE A 74 3.07 11.66 -4.90
C ILE A 74 3.50 12.59 -6.05
N PRO A 75 4.04 12.07 -7.16
CA PRO A 75 4.38 12.90 -8.30
C PRO A 75 3.12 13.48 -8.95
N ASP A 76 3.25 14.69 -9.51
CA ASP A 76 2.20 15.27 -10.34
C ASP A 76 2.00 14.44 -11.60
N ILE A 77 0.76 14.01 -11.87
CA ILE A 77 0.42 13.21 -13.05
C ILE A 77 0.77 13.95 -14.35
N LEU A 78 0.72 15.28 -14.37
CA LEU A 78 1.07 16.08 -15.53
C LEU A 78 2.56 16.01 -15.87
N SER A 79 3.40 15.62 -14.91
CA SER A 79 4.84 15.39 -15.12
C SER A 79 5.19 14.00 -15.67
N MET A 80 4.21 13.09 -15.75
CA MET A 80 4.42 11.69 -16.12
C MET A 80 4.46 11.42 -17.63
N ASN A 81 4.40 12.46 -18.46
CA ASN A 81 4.40 12.36 -19.92
C ASN A 81 3.28 11.46 -20.47
N ILE A 82 2.08 11.56 -19.88
CA ILE A 82 0.86 10.89 -20.32
C ILE A 82 0.19 11.78 -21.37
N GLU A 83 -0.28 11.18 -22.46
CA GLU A 83 -1.02 11.89 -23.49
C GLU A 83 -2.32 12.50 -22.91
N PRO A 84 -2.67 13.76 -23.24
CA PRO A 84 -3.84 14.42 -22.68
C PRO A 84 -5.14 13.63 -22.86
N ASP A 85 -5.36 13.05 -24.04
CA ASP A 85 -6.54 12.24 -24.35
C ASP A 85 -6.61 10.97 -23.48
N LEU A 86 -5.45 10.39 -23.13
CA LEU A 86 -5.38 9.24 -22.22
C LEU A 86 -5.70 9.66 -20.78
N LEU A 87 -5.18 10.80 -20.32
CA LEU A 87 -5.52 11.34 -19.00
C LEU A 87 -7.03 11.63 -18.89
N GLU A 88 -7.64 12.23 -19.92
CA GLU A 88 -9.08 12.46 -19.96
C GLU A 88 -9.87 11.14 -19.86
N ALA A 89 -9.43 10.11 -20.61
CA ALA A 89 -10.04 8.79 -20.55
C ALA A 89 -9.90 8.12 -19.17
N MET A 90 -8.81 8.38 -18.44
CA MET A 90 -8.58 7.86 -17.08
C MET A 90 -9.50 8.51 -16.03
N VAL A 91 -9.99 9.73 -16.26
CA VAL A 91 -10.89 10.46 -15.33
C VAL A 91 -12.36 10.31 -15.73
N CYS A 92 -12.73 9.16 -16.30
CA CYS A 92 -14.10 8.90 -16.73
C CYS A 92 -15.11 8.90 -15.55
N LYS A 93 -16.34 9.37 -15.79
CA LYS A 93 -17.40 9.45 -14.76
C LYS A 93 -17.85 8.09 -14.22
N SER A 94 -17.70 7.03 -15.01
CA SER A 94 -18.09 5.68 -14.66
C SER A 94 -17.35 4.70 -15.56
N GLY A 95 -16.79 3.65 -14.97
CA GLY A 95 -16.09 2.63 -15.72
C GLY A 95 -15.24 1.76 -14.82
N LEU A 96 -14.43 0.93 -15.44
CA LEU A 96 -13.40 0.12 -14.79
C LEU A 96 -12.09 0.35 -15.52
N GLY A 97 -11.11 0.89 -14.80
CA GLY A 97 -9.74 1.05 -15.30
C GLY A 97 -8.88 -0.12 -14.87
N PHE A 98 -7.85 -0.43 -15.66
CA PHE A 98 -6.81 -1.36 -15.25
C PHE A 98 -5.45 -0.79 -15.58
N VAL A 99 -4.59 -0.73 -14.57
CA VAL A 99 -3.17 -0.41 -14.73
C VAL A 99 -2.40 -1.72 -14.59
N CYS A 100 -1.80 -2.16 -15.70
CA CYS A 100 -1.10 -3.44 -15.80
C CYS A 100 0.40 -3.22 -15.97
N GLY A 101 1.19 -4.13 -15.42
CA GLY A 101 2.65 -4.08 -15.52
C GLY A 101 3.33 -4.92 -14.45
N GLU A 102 4.61 -5.19 -14.64
CA GLU A 102 5.42 -5.94 -13.68
C GLU A 102 5.55 -5.20 -12.33
N THR A 103 5.99 -5.91 -11.29
CA THR A 103 6.30 -5.28 -10.01
C THR A 103 7.40 -4.23 -10.21
N GLY A 104 7.21 -3.04 -9.66
CA GLY A 104 8.17 -1.93 -9.80
C GLY A 104 7.99 -1.08 -11.06
N SER A 105 7.02 -1.37 -11.92
CA SER A 105 6.74 -0.56 -13.12
C SER A 105 6.03 0.78 -12.85
N GLY A 106 5.82 1.17 -11.59
CA GLY A 106 5.18 2.44 -11.22
C GLY A 106 3.64 2.43 -11.19
N LYS A 107 2.98 1.27 -11.16
CA LYS A 107 1.50 1.19 -11.14
C LYS A 107 0.86 1.96 -9.97
N SER A 108 1.30 1.67 -8.75
CA SER A 108 0.81 2.36 -7.55
C SER A 108 1.12 3.84 -7.60
N THR A 109 2.28 4.22 -8.17
CA THR A 109 2.69 5.61 -8.36
C THR A 109 1.73 6.34 -9.29
N LEU A 110 1.41 5.74 -10.45
CA LEU A 110 0.44 6.28 -11.40
C LEU A 110 -0.97 6.40 -10.78
N CYS A 111 -1.45 5.36 -10.11
CA CYS A 111 -2.77 5.40 -9.48
C CYS A 111 -2.85 6.46 -8.38
N SER A 112 -1.82 6.57 -7.55
CA SER A 112 -1.75 7.59 -6.50
C SER A 112 -1.73 9.00 -7.07
N ALA A 113 -0.98 9.21 -8.17
CA ALA A 113 -0.95 10.48 -8.88
C ALA A 113 -2.30 10.83 -9.51
N LEU A 114 -2.99 9.84 -10.08
CA LEU A 114 -4.35 10.02 -10.60
C LEU A 114 -5.33 10.40 -9.49
N TYR A 115 -5.32 9.69 -8.35
CA TYR A 115 -6.19 10.02 -7.23
C TYR A 115 -5.91 11.42 -6.69
N ARG A 116 -4.63 11.81 -6.57
CA ARG A 116 -4.24 13.18 -6.18
C ARG A 116 -4.78 14.21 -7.15
N TYR A 117 -4.57 14.01 -8.45
CA TYR A 117 -5.10 14.87 -9.50
C TYR A 117 -6.63 15.02 -9.42
N ILE A 118 -7.35 13.92 -9.17
CA ILE A 118 -8.80 13.97 -9.02
C ILE A 118 -9.18 14.76 -7.76
N MET A 119 -8.55 14.53 -6.62
CA MET A 119 -8.83 15.31 -5.40
C MET A 119 -8.59 16.81 -5.60
N ASP A 120 -7.58 17.19 -6.39
CA ASP A 120 -7.27 18.60 -6.67
C ASP A 120 -8.27 19.27 -7.62
N ASN A 121 -8.80 18.52 -8.61
CA ASN A 121 -9.70 19.07 -9.64
C ASN A 121 -11.20 18.83 -9.34
N PHE A 122 -11.52 17.84 -8.53
CA PHE A 122 -12.86 17.42 -8.12
C PHE A 122 -12.88 17.19 -6.60
N PRO A 123 -12.77 18.27 -5.80
CA PRO A 123 -12.55 18.17 -4.35
C PRO A 123 -13.71 17.53 -3.56
N ASP A 124 -14.88 17.41 -4.17
CA ASP A 124 -16.07 16.74 -3.64
C ASP A 124 -16.16 15.25 -4.01
N ALA A 125 -15.20 14.72 -4.77
CA ALA A 125 -15.13 13.30 -5.10
C ALA A 125 -14.67 12.47 -3.89
N LYS A 126 -15.51 11.54 -3.44
CA LYS A 126 -15.21 10.60 -2.36
C LYS A 126 -14.41 9.42 -2.89
N ILE A 127 -13.14 9.37 -2.49
CA ILE A 127 -12.21 8.30 -2.87
C ILE A 127 -12.07 7.30 -1.73
N VAL A 128 -12.23 6.02 -2.05
CA VAL A 128 -11.90 4.91 -1.14
C VAL A 128 -10.92 3.96 -1.82
N THR A 129 -9.83 3.60 -1.16
CA THR A 129 -8.85 2.63 -1.69
C THR A 129 -8.69 1.44 -0.76
N TYR A 130 -8.42 0.28 -1.36
CA TYR A 130 -8.06 -0.94 -0.67
C TYR A 130 -6.74 -1.45 -1.25
N GLU A 131 -5.69 -1.58 -0.44
CA GLU A 131 -4.32 -1.77 -0.90
C GLU A 131 -3.59 -2.83 -0.06
N ASP A 132 -2.55 -3.46 -0.60
CA ASP A 132 -1.77 -4.51 0.08
C ASP A 132 -0.26 -4.40 -0.26
N PRO A 133 0.53 -3.60 0.49
CA PRO A 133 0.12 -2.65 1.52
C PRO A 133 -0.20 -1.25 0.95
N VAL A 134 -0.65 -0.31 1.79
CA VAL A 134 -0.83 1.10 1.38
C VAL A 134 0.53 1.72 1.07
N GLU A 135 0.79 2.04 -0.20
CA GLU A 135 2.10 2.56 -0.64
C GLU A 135 2.17 4.08 -0.50
N TYR A 136 1.21 4.86 -0.99
CA TYR A 136 1.21 6.31 -0.81
C TYR A 136 0.14 6.74 0.18
N ILE A 137 0.41 7.77 0.98
CA ILE A 137 -0.65 8.40 1.78
C ILE A 137 -1.30 9.44 0.90
N LEU A 138 -2.57 9.21 0.59
CA LEU A 138 -3.43 10.17 -0.08
C LEU A 138 -3.96 11.18 0.93
N GLY A 139 -4.28 12.39 0.47
CA GLY A 139 -4.89 13.42 1.29
C GLY A 139 -3.88 14.43 1.87
N ASN A 140 -4.29 15.70 1.88
CA ASN A 140 -3.61 16.83 2.49
C ASN A 140 -4.52 17.49 3.53
N GLU A 141 -3.96 18.29 4.43
CA GLU A 141 -4.71 18.96 5.52
C GLU A 141 -5.87 19.86 5.01
N ASN A 142 -5.75 20.36 3.78
CA ASN A 142 -6.71 21.30 3.18
C ASN A 142 -7.71 20.62 2.21
N ASP A 143 -7.67 19.30 2.06
CA ASP A 143 -8.61 18.61 1.17
C ASP A 143 -10.03 18.66 1.74
N LEU A 144 -11.00 19.01 0.88
CA LEU A 144 -12.41 19.11 1.27
C LEU A 144 -12.96 17.78 1.77
N LEU A 145 -12.65 16.68 1.07
CA LEU A 145 -12.98 15.32 1.47
C LEU A 145 -11.71 14.47 1.57
N PRO A 146 -11.30 14.10 2.80
CA PRO A 146 -10.17 13.20 2.99
C PRO A 146 -10.44 11.80 2.38
N PRO A 147 -9.48 11.22 1.64
CA PRO A 147 -9.61 9.88 1.09
C PRO A 147 -9.58 8.84 2.21
N HIS A 148 -10.30 7.74 2.02
CA HIS A 148 -10.23 6.60 2.95
C HIS A 148 -9.43 5.46 2.34
N GLN A 149 -8.21 5.25 2.85
CA GLN A 149 -7.36 4.12 2.46
C GLN A 149 -7.43 3.00 3.50
N ALA A 150 -7.59 1.75 3.05
CA ALA A 150 -7.57 0.57 3.89
C ALA A 150 -6.53 -0.43 3.42
N GLU A 151 -5.69 -0.89 4.33
CA GLU A 151 -4.73 -1.97 4.09
C GLU A 151 -5.37 -3.34 4.34
N ILE A 152 -5.18 -4.26 3.40
CA ILE A 152 -5.64 -5.64 3.54
C ILE A 152 -4.87 -6.35 4.65
N GLY A 153 -5.58 -7.09 5.49
CA GLY A 153 -5.02 -7.81 6.64
C GLY A 153 -4.79 -6.95 7.89
N ARG A 154 -4.77 -5.62 7.77
CA ARG A 154 -4.71 -4.67 8.90
C ARG A 154 -6.07 -4.01 9.16
N ASP A 155 -6.64 -3.36 8.16
CA ASP A 155 -7.85 -2.54 8.28
C ASP A 155 -9.09 -3.28 7.77
N VAL A 156 -8.93 -4.16 6.78
CA VAL A 156 -9.98 -5.04 6.27
C VAL A 156 -9.44 -6.44 5.97
N VAL A 157 -10.25 -7.46 6.21
CA VAL A 157 -9.81 -8.86 6.12
C VAL A 157 -9.49 -9.36 4.69
N SER A 158 -10.05 -8.72 3.66
CA SER A 158 -9.82 -9.07 2.25
C SER A 158 -10.30 -7.97 1.32
N PHE A 159 -9.78 -7.93 0.08
CA PHE A 159 -10.30 -7.06 -0.97
C PHE A 159 -11.81 -7.24 -1.19
N ALA A 160 -12.31 -8.47 -1.19
CA ALA A 160 -13.74 -8.73 -1.38
C ALA A 160 -14.59 -8.13 -0.25
N ALA A 161 -14.11 -8.19 1.00
CA ALA A 161 -14.78 -7.53 2.12
C ALA A 161 -14.71 -6.00 2.01
N GLY A 162 -13.56 -5.47 1.58
CA GLY A 162 -13.37 -4.05 1.28
C GLY A 162 -14.33 -3.53 0.23
N LEU A 163 -14.38 -4.18 -0.94
CA LEU A 163 -15.29 -3.82 -2.03
C LEU A 163 -16.76 -3.84 -1.63
N ARG A 164 -17.20 -4.87 -0.87
CA ARG A 164 -18.59 -4.89 -0.33
C ARG A 164 -18.87 -3.72 0.62
N SER A 165 -17.88 -3.30 1.40
CA SER A 165 -17.98 -2.12 2.26
C SER A 165 -18.02 -0.83 1.45
N ALA A 166 -17.17 -0.73 0.41
CA ALA A 166 -17.04 0.42 -0.47
C ALA A 166 -18.38 0.84 -1.07
N VAL A 167 -19.14 -0.11 -1.64
CA VAL A 167 -20.45 0.17 -2.25
C VAL A 167 -21.42 0.84 -1.28
N ARG A 168 -21.36 0.52 0.01
CA ARG A 168 -22.22 1.13 1.04
C ARG A 168 -21.80 2.54 1.42
N ARG A 169 -20.59 2.95 1.05
CA ARG A 169 -20.06 4.29 1.32
C ARG A 169 -20.46 5.29 0.25
N ASN A 170 -21.10 4.85 -0.85
CA ASN A 170 -21.43 5.69 -2.00
C ASN A 170 -20.24 6.55 -2.49
N PRO A 171 -19.08 5.94 -2.80
CA PRO A 171 -17.92 6.68 -3.31
C PRO A 171 -18.03 6.94 -4.81
N GLU A 172 -17.46 8.05 -5.26
CA GLU A 172 -17.24 8.33 -6.68
C GLU A 172 -16.11 7.46 -7.25
N ILE A 173 -15.09 7.13 -6.43
CA ILE A 173 -13.94 6.31 -6.86
C ILE A 173 -13.66 5.20 -5.85
N ILE A 174 -13.49 3.99 -6.36
CA ILE A 174 -13.03 2.81 -5.61
C ILE A 174 -11.71 2.36 -6.23
N GLY A 175 -10.60 2.50 -5.51
CA GLY A 175 -9.29 1.99 -5.91
C GLY A 175 -8.99 0.62 -5.31
N VAL A 176 -8.37 -0.26 -6.09
CA VAL A 176 -7.96 -1.61 -5.68
C VAL A 176 -6.50 -1.84 -6.09
N GLY A 177 -5.61 -1.89 -5.10
CA GLY A 177 -4.16 -1.90 -5.30
C GLY A 177 -3.64 -3.03 -6.19
N GLU A 178 -3.80 -4.29 -5.79
CA GLU A 178 -3.46 -5.43 -6.65
C GLU A 178 -4.51 -6.53 -6.54
N ILE A 179 -5.09 -6.88 -7.69
CA ILE A 179 -5.93 -8.06 -7.82
C ILE A 179 -5.00 -9.27 -8.01
N ARG A 180 -4.70 -9.96 -6.92
CA ARG A 180 -4.05 -11.28 -6.96
C ARG A 180 -5.11 -12.36 -6.71
N GLU A 181 -5.14 -13.38 -7.55
CA GLU A 181 -6.04 -14.51 -7.34
C GLU A 181 -5.63 -15.27 -6.07
N THR A 182 -6.49 -15.30 -5.06
CA THR A 182 -6.29 -16.06 -3.82
C THR A 182 -7.00 -17.41 -3.90
N LYS A 183 -6.52 -18.30 -4.78
CA LYS A 183 -6.85 -19.73 -4.63
C LYS A 183 -5.97 -20.33 -3.52
N PRO A 184 -6.50 -21.23 -2.67
CA PRO A 184 -5.64 -22.06 -1.83
C PRO A 184 -4.68 -22.85 -2.74
N PRO A 185 -3.43 -23.15 -2.32
CA PRO A 185 -2.47 -23.84 -3.16
C PRO A 185 -2.89 -25.31 -3.31
N THR A 186 -3.79 -25.58 -4.24
CA THR A 186 -3.87 -26.87 -4.91
C THR A 186 -3.06 -26.75 -6.19
N GLN A 187 -1.88 -27.37 -6.15
CA GLN A 187 -0.91 -27.57 -7.24
C GLN A 187 -0.01 -26.40 -7.68
N ARG A 188 1.28 -26.60 -7.33
CA ARG A 188 2.54 -26.24 -7.99
C ARG A 188 2.45 -25.56 -9.37
N TYR A 189 2.96 -24.33 -9.47
CA TYR A 189 4.22 -23.92 -10.13
C TYR A 189 4.23 -22.38 -10.19
N ARG A 190 5.26 -21.74 -9.63
CA ARG A 190 5.46 -20.29 -9.67
C ARG A 190 5.84 -19.86 -11.09
N GLN A 191 4.99 -19.07 -11.74
CA GLN A 191 5.43 -17.98 -12.60
C GLN A 191 5.01 -16.67 -11.93
N ALA A 192 5.78 -15.60 -12.11
CA ALA A 192 5.45 -14.28 -11.61
C ALA A 192 4.13 -13.84 -12.26
N THR A 193 3.03 -13.87 -11.51
CA THR A 193 1.74 -13.37 -11.99
C THR A 193 1.83 -11.85 -12.09
N PRO A 194 1.54 -11.23 -13.25
CA PRO A 194 1.44 -9.79 -13.37
C PRO A 194 0.40 -9.25 -12.37
N GLY A 195 0.74 -8.22 -11.62
CA GLY A 195 -0.23 -7.51 -10.78
C GLY A 195 -1.11 -6.63 -11.67
N ILE A 196 -2.43 -6.80 -11.56
CA ILE A 196 -3.42 -5.89 -12.14
C ILE A 196 -3.88 -4.96 -11.01
N THR A 197 -3.70 -3.65 -11.18
CA THR A 197 -4.30 -2.62 -10.33
C THR A 197 -5.59 -2.14 -10.99
N ALA A 198 -6.68 -2.04 -10.25
CA ALA A 198 -8.00 -1.64 -10.76
C ALA A 198 -8.53 -0.38 -10.07
#